data_AF-A0A3C1BDV9-F1
#
_entry.id   AF-A0A3C1BDV9-F1
#
_cell.length_a   1.000
_cell.length_b   1.000
_cell.length_c   1.000
_cell.angle_alpha   90.00
_cell.angle_beta   90.00
_cell.angle_gamma   90.00
#
_symmetry.space_group_name_H-M   'P 1'
#
loop_
_entity.id
_entity.type
_entity.pdbx_description
1 polymer ?
#
loop_
_entity_poly.entity_id
_entity_poly.type
_entity_poly.pdbx_seq_one_letter_code
_entity_poly.pdbx_strand_id
1 'polypeptide(L)'
;MKTNAINSLRELQLQMPAIFEKYGNDNNFTQIALANPIAALEKIGMEFTDRAKDEIETYARFGKEGAKQISELRANINDTAGSFVDLNAPYQIAEIIISTGDFNVSKSSEQAKKGAGAGSSSVDKAALIKALESSPKKENNLWQDDLAQFSSMHPVLPLILQYRKLDAESPRFADKKNISAIQEKLNKGPLKNVVFTLTCDPVKLKK
;
A
#
# COMPACT_ATOMS: atom_id res chain seq x y z
N MET A 1 -24.45 26.68 4.54
CA MET A 1 -23.09 26.69 3.95
C MET A 1 -22.87 25.33 3.30
N LYS A 2 -22.61 25.26 2.00
CA LYS A 2 -22.27 23.97 1.35
C LYS A 2 -20.93 23.53 1.92
N THR A 3 -20.89 22.34 2.52
CA THR A 3 -19.65 21.72 2.97
C THR A 3 -18.75 21.46 1.76
N ASN A 4 -17.52 22.00 1.76
CA ASN A 4 -16.49 21.73 0.75
C ASN A 4 -15.87 20.33 0.90
N ALA A 5 -16.59 19.42 1.56
CA ALA A 5 -16.13 18.08 1.85
C ALA A 5 -16.51 17.14 0.70
N ILE A 6 -15.49 16.49 0.14
CA ILE A 6 -15.60 15.44 -0.87
C ILE A 6 -15.59 14.09 -0.18
N ASN A 7 -16.66 13.33 -0.38
CA ASN A 7 -16.88 12.03 0.25
C ASN A 7 -16.65 10.85 -0.71
N SER A 8 -16.49 11.12 -2.02
CA SER A 8 -16.23 10.10 -3.03
C SER A 8 -15.51 10.64 -4.26
N LEU A 9 -14.93 9.75 -5.05
CA LEU A 9 -14.36 10.07 -6.38
C LEU A 9 -15.42 10.68 -7.31
N ARG A 10 -16.66 10.20 -7.25
CA ARG A 10 -17.76 10.72 -8.07
C ARG A 10 -18.05 12.18 -7.76
N GLU A 11 -18.07 12.56 -6.49
CA GLU A 11 -18.26 13.96 -6.09
C GLU A 11 -17.12 14.84 -6.61
N LEU A 12 -15.87 14.37 -6.53
CA LEU A 12 -14.73 15.08 -7.11
C LEU A 12 -14.92 15.29 -8.62
N GLN A 13 -15.25 14.23 -9.36
CA GLN A 13 -15.46 14.28 -10.81
C GLN A 13 -16.53 15.30 -11.23
N LEU A 14 -17.61 15.43 -10.46
CA LEU A 14 -18.66 16.43 -10.71
C LEU A 14 -18.16 17.86 -10.51
N GLN A 15 -17.16 18.07 -9.64
CA GLN A 15 -16.58 19.39 -9.36
C GLN A 15 -15.37 19.72 -10.24
N MET A 16 -14.75 18.71 -10.88
CA MET A 16 -13.54 18.89 -11.71
C MET A 16 -13.66 19.99 -12.77
N PRO A 17 -14.77 20.16 -13.52
CA PRO A 17 -14.88 21.24 -14.49
C PRO A 17 -14.72 22.63 -13.84
N ALA A 18 -15.40 22.88 -12.72
CA ALA A 18 -15.32 24.15 -12.01
C ALA A 18 -13.94 24.38 -11.38
N ILE A 19 -13.29 23.31 -10.88
CA ILE A 19 -11.92 23.37 -10.36
C ILE A 19 -10.96 23.74 -11.49
N PHE A 20 -11.11 23.12 -12.66
CA PHE A 20 -10.25 23.38 -13.81
C PHE A 20 -10.43 24.81 -14.35
N GLU A 21 -11.66 25.31 -14.48
CA GLU A 21 -11.91 26.69 -14.89
C GLU A 21 -11.25 27.72 -13.95
N LYS A 22 -11.27 27.44 -12.65
CA LYS A 22 -10.76 28.36 -11.64
C LYS A 22 -9.24 28.28 -11.44
N TYR A 23 -8.65 27.09 -11.52
CA TYR A 23 -7.26 26.83 -11.13
C TYR A 23 -6.39 26.22 -12.24
N GLY A 24 -6.94 25.92 -13.41
CA GLY A 24 -6.21 25.27 -14.51
C GLY A 24 -5.04 26.10 -15.06
N ASN A 25 -5.05 27.42 -14.86
CA ASN A 25 -3.96 28.31 -15.25
C ASN A 25 -2.95 28.56 -14.11
N ASP A 26 -3.17 28.02 -12.90
CA ASP A 26 -2.22 28.11 -11.79
C ASP A 26 -1.15 27.02 -11.95
N ASN A 27 0.04 27.44 -12.39
CA ASN A 27 1.19 26.55 -12.56
C ASN A 27 1.57 25.83 -11.26
N ASN A 28 1.45 26.50 -10.12
CA ASN A 28 1.81 25.92 -8.83
C ASN A 28 0.80 24.83 -8.45
N PHE A 29 -0.49 25.11 -8.60
CA PHE A 29 -1.54 24.13 -8.40
C PHE A 29 -1.35 22.91 -9.30
N THR A 30 -1.13 23.14 -10.60
CA THR A 30 -0.95 22.07 -11.59
C THR A 30 0.26 21.20 -11.29
N GLN A 31 1.38 21.81 -10.90
CA GLN A 31 2.60 21.08 -10.50
C GLN A 31 2.38 20.17 -9.28
N ILE A 32 1.70 20.67 -8.25
CA ILE A 32 1.36 19.84 -7.08
C ILE A 32 0.40 18.73 -7.50
N ALA A 33 -0.60 19.05 -8.32
CA ALA A 33 -1.62 18.10 -8.73
C ALA A 33 -1.05 16.92 -9.53
N LEU A 34 0.03 17.15 -10.29
CA LEU A 34 0.77 16.08 -10.98
C LEU A 34 1.44 15.08 -10.03
N ALA A 35 1.84 15.52 -8.82
CA ALA A 35 2.51 14.67 -7.85
C ALA A 35 1.55 14.08 -6.80
N ASN A 36 0.55 14.87 -6.38
CA ASN A 36 -0.47 14.50 -5.43
C ASN A 36 -1.72 15.40 -5.63
N PRO A 37 -2.74 14.94 -6.39
CA PRO A 37 -3.94 15.72 -6.67
C PRO A 37 -4.75 16.03 -5.41
N ILE A 38 -4.81 15.11 -4.45
CA ILE A 38 -5.53 15.33 -3.19
C ILE A 38 -4.92 16.50 -2.42
N ALA A 39 -3.60 16.54 -2.29
CA ALA A 39 -2.92 17.61 -1.58
C ALA A 39 -3.04 18.98 -2.30
N ALA A 40 -3.05 18.99 -3.63
CA ALA A 40 -3.32 20.22 -4.39
C ALA A 40 -4.71 20.78 -4.09
N LEU A 41 -5.72 19.91 -4.02
CA LEU A 41 -7.11 20.27 -3.74
C LEU A 41 -7.31 20.71 -2.28
N GLU A 42 -6.65 20.03 -1.32
CA GLU A 42 -6.65 20.47 0.08
C GLU A 42 -6.03 21.85 0.27
N LYS A 43 -4.97 22.17 -0.50
CA LYS A 43 -4.31 23.49 -0.44
C LYS A 43 -5.24 24.64 -0.85
N ILE A 44 -6.25 24.37 -1.68
CA ILE A 44 -7.27 25.36 -2.08
C ILE A 44 -8.53 25.30 -1.21
N GLY A 45 -8.49 24.59 -0.07
CA GLY A 45 -9.53 24.57 0.95
C GLY A 45 -10.61 23.51 0.75
N MET A 46 -10.36 22.47 -0.05
CA MET A 46 -11.23 21.29 -0.09
C MET A 46 -10.86 20.31 1.02
N GLU A 47 -11.86 19.59 1.51
CA GLU A 47 -11.67 18.55 2.52
C GLU A 47 -12.05 17.20 1.94
N PHE A 48 -11.35 16.14 2.34
CA PHE A 48 -11.61 14.78 1.87
C PHE A 48 -11.72 13.84 3.05
N THR A 49 -12.75 12.99 3.02
CA THR A 49 -12.80 11.83 3.92
C THR A 49 -11.67 10.85 3.58
N ASP A 50 -11.20 10.06 4.55
CA ASP A 50 -10.13 9.09 4.30
C ASP A 50 -10.55 8.02 3.28
N ARG A 51 -11.84 7.66 3.27
CA ARG A 51 -12.44 6.81 2.22
C ARG A 51 -12.30 7.43 0.83
N ALA A 52 -12.61 8.72 0.69
CA ALA A 52 -12.49 9.41 -0.61
C ALA A 52 -11.03 9.46 -1.06
N LYS A 53 -10.09 9.70 -0.15
CA LYS A 53 -8.65 9.71 -0.45
C LYS A 53 -8.18 8.36 -1.00
N ASP A 54 -8.53 7.27 -0.31
CA ASP A 54 -8.18 5.91 -0.76
C ASP A 54 -8.84 5.56 -2.11
N GLU A 55 -10.10 5.94 -2.32
CA GLU A 55 -10.81 5.71 -3.60
C GLU A 55 -10.14 6.47 -4.76
N ILE A 56 -9.84 7.76 -4.56
CA ILE A 56 -9.22 8.62 -5.57
C ILE A 56 -7.82 8.10 -5.92
N GLU A 57 -7.01 7.80 -4.90
CA GLU A 57 -5.65 7.29 -5.11
C GLU A 57 -5.67 5.92 -5.79
N THR A 58 -6.52 5.00 -5.33
CA THR A 58 -6.67 3.67 -5.95
C THR A 58 -7.06 3.78 -7.42
N TYR A 59 -8.06 4.61 -7.74
CA TYR A 59 -8.49 4.80 -9.14
C TYR A 59 -7.40 5.45 -10.00
N ALA A 60 -6.66 6.43 -9.45
CA ALA A 60 -5.57 7.08 -10.18
C ALA A 60 -4.40 6.12 -10.45
N ARG A 61 -4.09 5.23 -9.50
CA ARG A 61 -2.97 4.28 -9.58
C ARG A 61 -3.26 3.09 -10.49
N PHE A 62 -4.49 2.58 -10.46
CA PHE A 62 -4.82 1.29 -11.06
C PHE A 62 -5.88 1.38 -12.17
N GLY A 63 -6.47 2.56 -12.39
CA GLY A 63 -7.63 2.72 -13.27
C GLY A 63 -8.86 1.98 -12.75
N LYS A 64 -9.91 1.91 -13.58
CA LYS A 64 -11.20 1.32 -13.20
C LYS A 64 -11.10 -0.18 -12.90
N GLU A 65 -10.50 -0.96 -13.80
CA GLU A 65 -10.42 -2.41 -13.66
C GLU A 65 -9.45 -2.81 -12.55
N GLY A 66 -8.29 -2.15 -12.45
CA GLY A 66 -7.33 -2.43 -11.39
C GLY A 66 -7.85 -2.01 -10.00
N ALA A 67 -8.60 -0.90 -9.90
CA ALA A 67 -9.26 -0.52 -8.65
C ALA A 67 -10.28 -1.56 -8.19
N LYS A 68 -11.05 -2.13 -9.14
CA LYS A 68 -11.96 -3.25 -8.86
C LYS A 68 -11.19 -4.47 -8.35
N GLN A 69 -10.11 -4.85 -9.03
CA GLN A 69 -9.26 -5.98 -8.62
C GLN A 69 -8.68 -5.79 -7.21
N ILE A 70 -8.17 -4.59 -6.89
CA ILE A 70 -7.66 -4.28 -5.55
C ILE A 70 -8.77 -4.35 -4.51
N SER A 71 -9.96 -3.83 -4.81
CA SER A 71 -11.10 -3.89 -3.90
C SER A 71 -11.53 -5.34 -3.63
N GLU A 72 -11.63 -6.17 -4.67
CA GLU A 72 -11.96 -7.60 -4.55
C GLU A 72 -10.89 -8.34 -3.75
N LEU A 73 -9.61 -8.04 -3.98
CA LEU A 73 -8.51 -8.65 -3.26
C LEU A 73 -8.51 -8.28 -1.77
N ARG A 74 -8.78 -7.00 -1.44
CA ARG A 74 -8.95 -6.56 -0.04
C ARG A 74 -10.12 -7.26 0.64
N ALA A 75 -11.24 -7.43 -0.06
CA ALA A 75 -12.39 -8.18 0.47
C ALA A 75 -12.02 -9.64 0.74
N ASN A 76 -11.39 -10.32 -0.22
CA ASN A 76 -10.93 -11.70 -0.07
C ASN A 76 -9.93 -11.86 1.09
N ILE A 77 -9.03 -10.89 1.29
CA ILE A 77 -8.09 -10.88 2.42
C ILE A 77 -8.86 -10.82 3.74
N ASN A 78 -9.81 -9.89 3.88
CA ASN A 78 -10.59 -9.74 5.10
C ASN A 78 -11.45 -10.98 5.40
N ASP A 79 -12.09 -11.54 4.36
CA ASP A 79 -12.90 -12.75 4.48
C ASP A 79 -12.03 -13.96 4.91
N THR A 80 -10.84 -14.09 4.32
CA THR A 80 -9.89 -15.16 4.66
C THR A 80 -9.28 -14.98 6.05
N ALA A 81 -9.08 -13.73 6.49
CA ALA A 81 -8.59 -13.40 7.82
C ALA A 81 -9.68 -13.45 8.90
N GLY A 82 -10.96 -13.53 8.51
CA GLY A 82 -12.11 -13.46 9.41
C GLY A 82 -12.29 -12.11 10.12
N SER A 83 -11.53 -11.08 9.74
CA SER A 83 -11.54 -9.75 10.35
C SER A 83 -10.96 -8.71 9.40
N PHE A 84 -11.13 -7.44 9.74
CA PHE A 84 -10.52 -6.35 8.97
C PHE A 84 -8.99 -6.34 9.12
N VAL A 85 -8.28 -6.33 7.99
CA VAL A 85 -6.82 -6.29 7.91
C VAL A 85 -6.36 -4.95 7.34
N ASP A 86 -5.63 -4.15 8.13
CA ASP A 86 -4.91 -3.00 7.59
C ASP A 86 -3.62 -3.47 6.91
N LEU A 87 -3.59 -3.39 5.58
CA LEU A 87 -2.46 -3.79 4.76
C LEU A 87 -1.23 -2.89 4.92
N ASN A 88 -1.35 -1.75 5.60
CA ASN A 88 -0.23 -0.86 5.93
C ASN A 88 0.26 -1.05 7.37
N ALA A 89 -0.29 -1.99 8.13
CA ALA A 89 0.10 -2.29 9.51
C ALA A 89 0.72 -3.70 9.64
N PRO A 90 2.02 -3.88 9.32
CA PRO A 90 2.73 -5.17 9.39
C PRO A 90 2.51 -5.93 10.70
N TYR A 91 2.51 -5.23 11.83
CA TYR A 91 2.29 -5.84 13.14
C TYR A 91 0.89 -6.44 13.28
N GLN A 92 -0.14 -5.76 12.79
CA GLN A 92 -1.52 -6.27 12.84
C GLN A 92 -1.66 -7.54 11.99
N ILE A 93 -1.07 -7.54 10.79
CA ILE A 93 -1.08 -8.71 9.90
C ILE A 93 -0.37 -9.90 10.58
N ALA A 94 0.79 -9.67 11.17
CA ALA A 94 1.54 -10.71 11.88
C ALA A 94 0.77 -11.26 13.08
N GLU A 95 0.10 -10.41 13.86
CA GLU A 95 -0.78 -10.85 14.96
C GLU A 95 -1.93 -11.70 14.45
N ILE A 96 -2.60 -11.30 13.36
CA ILE A 96 -3.69 -12.10 12.77
C ILE A 96 -3.14 -13.48 12.39
N ILE A 97 -2.08 -13.54 11.59
CA ILE A 97 -1.50 -14.81 11.12
C ILE A 97 -1.10 -15.75 12.28
N ILE A 98 -0.54 -15.19 13.36
CA ILE A 98 -0.08 -15.97 14.51
C ILE A 98 -1.27 -16.39 15.41
N SER A 99 -2.27 -15.52 15.58
CA SER A 99 -3.42 -15.76 16.46
C SER A 99 -4.50 -16.63 15.83
N THR A 100 -4.73 -16.51 14.52
CA THR A 100 -5.62 -17.41 13.75
C THR A 100 -4.92 -18.68 13.30
N GLY A 101 -3.61 -18.80 13.57
CA GLY A 101 -2.78 -19.97 13.33
C GLY A 101 -3.12 -21.14 14.26
N ASP A 102 -4.37 -21.61 14.25
CA ASP A 102 -4.68 -22.99 14.63
C ASP A 102 -4.07 -23.89 13.56
N PHE A 103 -2.90 -24.48 13.86
CA PHE A 103 -2.21 -25.45 13.03
C PHE A 103 -3.04 -26.73 12.86
N ASN A 104 -4.04 -26.72 11.99
CA ASN A 104 -4.60 -27.93 11.39
C ASN A 104 -3.84 -28.22 10.08
N VAL A 105 -2.54 -28.52 10.22
CA VAL A 105 -1.83 -29.30 9.21
C VAL A 105 -2.53 -30.65 9.18
N SER A 106 -3.36 -30.85 8.17
CA SER A 106 -3.95 -32.14 7.87
C SER A 106 -2.86 -33.21 7.93
N LYS A 107 -2.98 -34.09 8.92
CA LYS A 107 -2.28 -35.36 8.97
C LYS A 107 -2.68 -36.16 7.74
N SER A 108 -1.85 -36.09 6.72
CA SER A 108 -1.80 -36.98 5.56
C SER A 108 -0.33 -36.94 5.13
N SER A 109 0.55 -37.82 5.61
CA SER A 109 0.44 -39.26 5.52
C SER A 109 1.39 -39.92 6.52
N GLU A 110 1.04 -41.13 6.92
CA GLU A 110 1.84 -42.04 7.71
C GLU A 110 3.21 -42.32 7.07
N GLN A 111 4.19 -42.60 7.95
CA GLN A 111 5.53 -43.15 7.71
C GLN A 111 6.70 -42.17 7.65
N ALA A 112 7.21 -41.78 8.84
CA ALA A 112 8.64 -41.86 9.14
C ALA A 112 8.89 -41.84 10.65
N LYS A 113 9.70 -42.78 11.11
CA LYS A 113 9.97 -43.12 12.51
C LYS A 113 10.96 -42.14 13.17
N LYS A 114 10.76 -41.96 14.48
CA LYS A 114 11.76 -41.76 15.56
C LYS A 114 12.85 -40.70 15.32
N GLY A 115 12.62 -39.52 15.89
CA GLY A 115 13.66 -38.59 16.33
C GLY A 115 13.08 -37.70 17.43
N ALA A 116 13.55 -37.87 18.66
CA ALA A 116 13.17 -37.05 19.79
C ALA A 116 13.70 -35.62 19.60
N GLY A 117 12.79 -34.67 19.54
CA GLY A 117 13.07 -33.25 19.52
C GLY A 117 11.75 -32.52 19.54
N ALA A 118 11.34 -32.04 20.70
CA ALA A 118 10.21 -31.13 20.86
C ALA A 118 10.54 -29.80 20.15
N GLY A 119 10.39 -29.78 18.83
CA GLY A 119 10.43 -28.57 18.02
C GLY A 119 9.07 -27.90 18.13
N SER A 120 8.90 -27.06 19.15
CA SER A 120 7.89 -26.01 19.10
C SER A 120 8.12 -25.25 17.81
N SER A 121 7.19 -25.34 16.85
CA SER A 121 7.15 -24.51 15.65
C SER A 121 6.79 -23.07 16.08
N SER A 122 7.70 -22.46 16.83
CA SER A 122 7.73 -21.04 17.10
C SER A 122 8.00 -20.36 15.78
N VAL A 123 6.93 -19.96 15.10
CA VAL A 123 6.99 -18.97 14.03
C VAL A 123 7.90 -17.84 14.51
N ASP A 124 8.98 -17.57 13.79
CA ASP A 124 9.82 -16.41 14.07
C ASP A 124 9.03 -15.15 13.68
N LYS A 125 8.24 -14.66 14.64
CA LYS A 125 7.41 -13.46 14.52
C LYS A 125 8.24 -12.27 14.05
N ALA A 126 9.51 -12.16 14.48
CA ALA A 126 10.39 -11.09 14.06
C ALA A 126 10.76 -11.22 12.58
N ALA A 127 11.04 -12.43 12.10
CA ALA A 127 11.29 -12.68 10.67
C ALA A 127 10.05 -12.41 9.80
N LEU A 128 8.85 -12.79 10.26
CA LEU A 128 7.59 -12.50 9.55
C LEU A 128 7.33 -10.98 9.47
N ILE A 129 7.47 -10.26 10.58
CA ILE A 129 7.28 -8.80 10.60
C ILE A 129 8.29 -8.12 9.67
N LYS A 130 9.57 -8.53 9.73
CA LYS A 130 10.61 -7.99 8.85
C LYS A 130 10.28 -8.21 7.36
N ALA A 131 9.74 -9.38 7.01
CA ALA A 131 9.30 -9.65 5.64
C ALA A 131 8.08 -8.80 5.25
N LEU A 132 7.12 -8.59 6.16
CA LEU A 132 5.97 -7.71 5.93
C LEU A 132 6.39 -6.23 5.76
N GLU A 133 7.42 -5.78 6.47
CA GLU A 133 7.98 -4.42 6.33
C GLU A 133 8.80 -4.23 5.05
N SER A 134 9.37 -5.30 4.52
CA SER A 134 10.09 -5.24 3.24
C SER A 134 9.11 -4.90 2.09
N SER A 135 9.59 -4.19 1.07
CA SER A 135 8.84 -4.00 -0.18
C SER A 135 9.26 -5.06 -1.21
N PRO A 136 8.32 -5.56 -2.03
CA PRO A 136 8.67 -6.46 -3.12
C PRO A 136 9.61 -5.75 -4.10
N LYS A 137 10.59 -6.49 -4.62
CA LYS A 137 11.61 -5.99 -5.54
C LYS A 137 11.44 -6.64 -6.90
N LYS A 138 11.73 -5.90 -7.96
CA LYS A 138 11.77 -6.43 -9.33
C LYS A 138 13.22 -6.58 -9.77
N GLU A 139 13.70 -7.80 -9.86
CA GLU A 139 15.05 -8.13 -10.34
C GLU A 139 14.95 -9.02 -11.58
N ASN A 140 15.67 -8.69 -12.66
CA ASN A 140 15.64 -9.46 -13.92
C ASN A 140 14.22 -9.73 -14.44
N ASN A 141 13.32 -8.74 -14.34
CA ASN A 141 11.89 -8.86 -14.67
C ASN A 141 11.06 -9.84 -13.82
N LEU A 142 11.61 -10.39 -12.75
CA LEU A 142 10.92 -11.25 -11.79
C LEU A 142 10.70 -10.51 -10.47
N TRP A 143 9.52 -10.71 -9.90
CA TRP A 143 9.17 -10.18 -8.58
C TRP A 143 9.73 -11.09 -7.49
N GLN A 144 10.49 -10.51 -6.57
CA GLN A 144 10.98 -11.15 -5.35
C GLN A 144 10.31 -10.49 -4.14
N ASP A 145 9.76 -11.30 -3.25
CA ASP A 145 9.12 -10.84 -2.02
C ASP A 145 9.54 -11.76 -0.87
N ASP A 146 10.18 -11.19 0.15
CA ASP A 146 10.66 -11.93 1.32
C ASP A 146 9.51 -12.61 2.08
N LEU A 147 8.27 -12.14 1.91
CA LEU A 147 7.08 -12.75 2.50
C LEU A 147 6.72 -14.10 1.87
N ALA A 148 7.23 -14.40 0.66
CA ALA A 148 6.90 -15.62 -0.07
C ALA A 148 7.34 -16.90 0.67
N GLN A 149 8.42 -16.83 1.45
CA GLN A 149 8.90 -17.95 2.27
C GLN A 149 7.89 -18.40 3.34
N PHE A 150 6.97 -17.51 3.71
CA PHE A 150 5.94 -17.76 4.72
C PHE A 150 4.59 -18.15 4.09
N SER A 151 4.48 -18.21 2.76
CA SER A 151 3.20 -18.40 2.04
C SER A 151 2.37 -19.61 2.48
N SER A 152 2.99 -20.66 3.01
CA SER A 152 2.32 -21.86 3.53
C SER A 152 1.79 -21.73 4.96
N MET A 153 2.10 -20.64 5.68
CA MET A 153 1.73 -20.49 7.09
C MET A 153 0.26 -20.11 7.29
N HIS A 154 -0.32 -19.33 6.38
CA HIS A 154 -1.71 -18.90 6.49
C HIS A 154 -2.29 -18.65 5.09
N PRO A 155 -3.55 -19.06 4.82
CA PRO A 155 -4.19 -18.87 3.51
C PRO A 155 -4.27 -17.41 3.03
N VAL A 156 -4.17 -16.45 3.96
CA VAL A 156 -4.16 -15.01 3.64
C VAL A 156 -2.85 -14.56 2.96
N LEU A 157 -1.73 -15.24 3.20
CA LEU A 157 -0.41 -14.79 2.74
C LEU A 157 -0.27 -14.78 1.21
N PRO A 158 -0.74 -15.80 0.47
CA PRO A 158 -0.82 -15.72 -1.00
C PRO A 158 -1.59 -14.50 -1.51
N LEU A 159 -2.69 -14.12 -0.85
CA LEU A 159 -3.48 -12.95 -1.24
C LEU A 159 -2.72 -11.64 -0.95
N ILE A 160 -2.04 -11.56 0.19
CA ILE A 160 -1.20 -10.41 0.53
C ILE A 160 -0.02 -10.26 -0.44
N LEU A 161 0.61 -11.37 -0.86
CA LEU A 161 1.66 -11.36 -1.88
C LEU A 161 1.16 -10.82 -3.22
N GLN A 162 -0.02 -11.26 -3.65
CA GLN A 162 -0.66 -10.72 -4.86
C GLN A 162 -0.94 -9.22 -4.73
N TYR A 163 -1.43 -8.78 -3.56
CA TYR A 163 -1.71 -7.37 -3.30
C TYR A 163 -0.43 -6.54 -3.38
N ARG A 164 0.64 -6.98 -2.69
CA ARG A 164 1.94 -6.29 -2.66
C ARG A 164 2.55 -6.16 -4.06
N LYS A 165 2.42 -7.20 -4.90
CA LYS A 165 2.85 -7.15 -6.29
C LYS A 165 2.12 -6.06 -7.08
N LEU A 166 0.79 -6.02 -6.99
CA LEU A 166 0.00 -4.97 -7.67
C LEU A 166 0.34 -3.58 -7.12
N ASP A 167 0.43 -3.44 -5.79
CA ASP A 167 0.77 -2.17 -5.13
C ASP A 167 2.13 -1.63 -5.57
N ALA A 168 3.09 -2.51 -5.84
CA ALA A 168 4.43 -2.14 -6.30
C ALA A 168 4.52 -1.83 -7.81
N GLU A 169 3.56 -2.26 -8.63
CA GLU A 169 3.52 -1.95 -10.07
C GLU A 169 3.07 -0.51 -10.34
N SER A 170 2.27 0.07 -9.44
CA SER A 170 1.77 1.45 -9.57
C SER A 170 2.22 2.31 -8.38
N PRO A 171 3.07 3.33 -8.57
CA PRO A 171 3.55 4.16 -7.46
C PRO A 171 2.39 4.91 -6.77
N ARG A 172 2.52 5.10 -5.45
CA ARG A 172 1.60 5.93 -4.65
C ARG A 172 1.77 7.42 -4.95
N PHE A 173 0.80 8.23 -4.55
CA PHE A 173 0.98 9.67 -4.55
C PHE A 173 2.13 10.08 -3.64
N ALA A 174 2.78 11.20 -3.97
CA ALA A 174 3.85 11.71 -3.12
C ALA A 174 3.32 12.10 -1.74
N ASP A 175 4.03 11.72 -0.68
CA ASP A 175 3.69 12.16 0.68
C ASP A 175 3.60 13.69 0.77
N LYS A 176 2.62 14.19 1.55
CA LYS A 176 2.42 15.63 1.76
C LYS A 176 3.70 16.36 2.20
N LYS A 177 4.50 15.72 3.07
CA LYS A 177 5.79 16.25 3.56
C LYS A 177 6.82 16.49 2.44
N ASN A 178 6.71 15.77 1.33
CA ASN A 178 7.66 15.84 0.21
C ASN A 178 7.22 16.83 -0.88
N ILE A 179 5.99 17.37 -0.80
CA ILE A 179 5.44 18.24 -1.85
C ILE A 179 6.29 19.49 -2.06
N SER A 180 6.70 20.17 -0.99
CA SER A 180 7.54 21.37 -1.10
C SER A 180 8.85 21.08 -1.84
N ALA A 181 9.51 19.96 -1.54
CA ALA A 181 10.73 19.54 -2.21
C ALA A 181 10.50 19.19 -3.69
N ILE A 182 9.34 18.63 -4.03
CA ILE A 182 8.94 18.32 -5.42
C ILE A 182 8.70 19.62 -6.19
N GLN A 183 8.00 20.59 -5.60
CA GLN A 183 7.74 21.90 -6.21
C GLN A 183 9.04 22.65 -6.50
N GLU A 184 9.98 22.69 -5.54
CA GLU A 184 11.29 23.33 -5.75
C GLU A 184 12.07 22.70 -6.91
N LYS A 185 11.97 21.38 -7.10
CA LYS A 185 12.60 20.69 -8.22
C LYS A 185 11.90 20.99 -9.55
N LEU A 186 10.57 20.99 -9.57
CA LEU A 186 9.76 21.32 -10.75
C LEU A 186 10.01 22.74 -11.27
N ASN A 187 10.25 23.70 -10.36
CA ASN A 187 10.58 25.08 -10.73
C ASN A 187 11.96 25.24 -11.37
N LYS A 188 12.86 24.26 -11.21
CA LYS A 188 14.23 24.28 -11.78
C LYS A 188 14.30 23.66 -13.18
N GLY A 189 13.22 23.07 -13.68
CA GLY A 189 13.15 22.48 -15.02
C GLY A 189 12.17 21.30 -15.11
N PRO A 190 11.83 20.84 -16.33
CA PRO A 190 10.92 19.71 -16.50
C PRO A 190 11.50 18.43 -15.88
N LEU A 191 10.67 17.66 -15.16
CA LEU A 191 11.05 16.36 -14.60
C LEU A 191 11.37 15.41 -15.75
N LYS A 192 12.66 15.14 -15.99
CA LYS A 192 13.08 14.19 -17.03
C LYS A 192 13.06 12.74 -16.54
N ASN A 193 13.18 12.52 -15.23
CA ASN A 193 13.10 11.21 -14.56
C ASN A 193 12.66 11.42 -13.10
N VAL A 194 11.47 10.95 -12.71
CA VAL A 194 11.08 10.88 -11.30
C VAL A 194 11.57 9.55 -10.75
N VAL A 195 12.82 9.50 -10.30
CA VAL A 195 13.36 8.35 -9.57
C VAL A 195 13.04 8.57 -8.10
N PHE A 196 12.05 7.85 -7.57
CA PHE A 196 11.84 7.77 -6.12
C PHE A 196 12.93 6.87 -5.52
N THR A 197 14.07 7.43 -5.16
CA THR A 197 15.00 6.76 -4.26
C THR A 197 14.47 6.90 -2.84
N LEU A 198 13.94 5.80 -2.28
CA LEU A 198 13.72 5.66 -0.85
C LEU A 198 15.09 5.63 -0.17
N THR A 199 15.59 6.79 0.26
CA THR A 199 16.71 6.85 1.18
C THR A 199 16.19 6.45 2.56
N CYS A 200 16.41 5.19 2.94
CA CYS A 200 16.35 4.80 4.35
C CYS A 200 17.52 5.49 5.07
N ASP A 201 17.22 6.43 5.96
CA ASP A 201 18.23 6.97 6.86
C ASP A 201 18.80 5.82 7.72
N PRO A 202 20.13 5.58 7.73
CA PRO A 202 20.70 4.58 8.61
C PRO A 202 20.53 5.06 10.06
N VAL A 203 19.74 4.32 10.83
CA VAL A 203 19.64 4.46 12.28
C VAL A 203 21.06 4.39 12.85
N LYS A 204 21.56 5.51 13.36
CA LYS A 204 22.83 5.58 14.09
C LYS A 204 22.66 4.83 15.41
N LEU A 205 23.03 3.56 15.43
CA LEU A 205 23.25 2.83 16.68
C LEU A 205 24.47 3.45 17.38
N LYS A 206 24.24 4.16 18.48
CA LYS A 206 25.31 4.56 19.41
C LYS A 206 25.92 3.28 19.99
N LYS A 207 27.23 3.12 19.80
CA LYS A 207 28.05 2.13 20.49
C LYS A 207 28.17 2.47 21.96
#